data_AF-A0A7Y1UN24-F1
#
_entry.id   AF-A0A7Y1UN24-F1
#
_cell.length_a   1.000
_cell.length_b   1.000
_cell.length_c   1.000
_cell.angle_alpha   90.00
_cell.angle_beta   90.00
_cell.angle_gamma   90.00
#
_symmetry.space_group_name_H-M   'P 1'
#
loop_
_entity.id
_entity.type
_entity.pdbx_description
1 polymer ?
#
loop_
_entity_poly.entity_id
_entity_poly.type
_entity_poly.pdbx_seq_one_letter_code
_entity_poly.pdbx_strand_id
1 'polypeptide(L)'
;MKPLLPLLFASILNSPLLLAEESKGIPDLAKAFPTEKLFNQTNLEGLESYSYATNLEFAELKKKFGEYLGKDWKVDPEIEKATKEAMEKRDLAMEGNSLFSNPEFPGVQIGLTQIKMELEGKKFVASVTVIRDRADQGGADQPAAAPESKPEGNENPKTESKARSQ
;
A
#
# COMPACT_ATOMS: atom_id res chain seq x y z
N MET A 1 75.55 0.16 17.87
CA MET A 1 74.36 -0.71 17.66
C MET A 1 73.23 -0.19 18.54
N LYS A 2 72.19 0.39 17.92
CA LYS A 2 70.85 0.62 18.53
C LYS A 2 70.06 -0.69 18.33
N PRO A 3 69.18 -1.10 19.26
CA PRO A 3 67.88 -0.43 19.44
C PRO A 3 67.33 -0.58 20.89
N LEU A 4 66.08 -0.32 21.32
CA LEU A 4 64.79 0.09 20.75
C LEU A 4 63.98 0.64 21.94
N LEU A 5 63.20 1.70 21.75
CA LEU A 5 62.27 2.29 22.74
C LEU A 5 61.00 1.42 22.86
N PRO A 6 60.40 1.18 24.03
CA PRO A 6 59.05 0.63 24.08
C PRO A 6 58.01 1.75 23.90
N LEU A 7 57.33 1.72 22.76
CA LEU A 7 56.11 2.47 22.50
C LEU A 7 54.98 1.86 23.36
N LEU A 8 54.48 2.61 24.34
CA LEU A 8 53.22 2.30 25.00
C LEU A 8 52.08 2.61 24.02
N PHE A 9 51.47 1.56 23.46
CA PHE A 9 50.20 1.65 22.74
C PHE A 9 49.10 2.00 23.74
N ALA A 10 48.57 3.21 23.65
CA ALA A 10 47.30 3.57 24.26
C ALA A 10 46.21 2.71 23.60
N SER A 11 45.67 1.75 24.36
CA SER A 11 44.42 1.06 24.00
C SER A 11 43.28 2.08 24.05
N ILE A 12 43.03 2.74 22.92
CA ILE A 12 41.76 3.43 22.70
C ILE A 12 40.72 2.31 22.72
N LEU A 13 39.90 2.30 23.78
CA LEU A 13 38.69 1.49 23.83
C LEU A 13 37.91 1.77 22.54
N ASN A 14 37.89 0.76 21.67
CA ASN A 14 36.98 0.66 20.56
C ASN A 14 35.59 0.37 21.15
N SER A 15 34.99 1.38 21.77
CA SER A 15 33.56 1.41 21.99
C SER A 15 32.92 1.86 20.69
N PRO A 16 32.20 1.01 19.94
CA PRO A 16 31.17 1.51 19.06
C PRO A 16 30.09 2.13 19.95
N LEU A 17 30.28 3.41 20.26
CA LEU A 17 29.22 4.32 20.64
C LEU A 17 28.41 4.58 19.37
N LEU A 18 27.09 4.38 19.45
CA LEU A 18 26.06 4.73 18.45
C LEU A 18 26.00 3.78 17.24
N LEU A 19 24.84 3.36 16.75
CA LEU A 19 23.52 3.99 16.82
C LEU A 19 22.51 3.06 17.50
N ALA A 20 21.69 3.63 18.38
CA ALA A 20 20.34 3.14 18.53
C ALA A 20 19.71 3.18 17.12
N GLU A 21 19.38 2.01 16.60
CA GLU A 21 18.54 1.84 15.42
C GLU A 21 17.23 2.57 15.75
N GLU A 22 17.08 3.82 15.30
CA GLU A 22 15.76 4.45 15.22
C GLU A 22 14.92 3.43 14.46
N SER A 23 13.84 2.94 15.06
CA SER A 23 12.94 2.02 14.37
C SER A 23 12.57 2.71 13.06
N LYS A 24 13.08 2.20 11.92
CA LYS A 24 12.76 2.73 10.59
C LYS A 24 11.26 2.56 10.44
N GLY A 25 10.48 3.56 10.81
CA GLY A 25 9.05 3.61 10.56
C GLY A 25 8.81 3.88 9.09
N ILE A 26 7.57 3.65 8.63
CA ILE A 26 7.15 4.17 7.32
C ILE A 26 7.24 5.71 7.32
N PRO A 27 7.52 6.35 6.16
CA PRO A 27 7.57 7.80 6.06
C PRO A 27 6.28 8.47 6.55
N ASP A 28 6.39 9.70 7.07
CA ASP A 28 5.23 10.50 7.50
C ASP A 28 4.39 10.97 6.31
N LEU A 29 3.40 10.15 5.95
CA LEU A 29 2.62 10.33 4.74
C LEU A 29 1.84 11.64 4.70
N ALA A 30 1.57 12.30 5.84
CA ALA A 30 0.99 13.65 5.87
C ALA A 30 1.86 14.67 5.13
N LYS A 31 3.16 14.42 5.00
CA LYS A 31 4.16 15.26 4.33
C LYS A 31 4.51 14.80 2.91
N ALA A 32 3.82 13.81 2.36
CA ALA A 32 4.09 13.26 1.04
C ALA A 32 4.02 14.31 -0.08
N PHE A 33 3.11 15.28 0.06
CA PHE A 33 2.91 16.36 -0.91
C PHE A 33 2.91 17.73 -0.21
N PRO A 34 4.08 18.29 0.12
CA PRO A 34 4.17 19.50 0.95
C PRO A 34 3.60 20.75 0.28
N THR A 35 3.45 20.74 -1.05
CA THR A 35 2.84 21.83 -1.82
C THR A 35 1.33 21.70 -1.99
N GLU A 36 0.77 20.51 -1.69
CA GLU A 36 -0.65 20.24 -1.82
C GLU A 36 -1.33 20.35 -0.46
N LYS A 37 -2.59 20.77 -0.48
CA LYS A 37 -3.36 20.91 0.76
C LYS A 37 -3.90 19.54 1.18
N LEU A 38 -3.43 19.05 2.32
CA LEU A 38 -4.06 17.95 3.05
C LEU A 38 -5.39 18.45 3.61
N PHE A 39 -6.50 17.81 3.21
CA PHE A 39 -7.85 18.21 3.65
C PHE A 39 -8.56 17.15 4.49
N ASN A 40 -8.09 15.90 4.42
CA ASN A 40 -8.61 14.81 5.24
C ASN A 40 -7.50 13.85 5.64
N GLN A 41 -7.55 13.38 6.88
CA GLN A 41 -6.73 12.30 7.40
C GLN A 41 -7.62 11.39 8.22
N THR A 42 -7.59 10.09 7.91
CA THR A 42 -8.38 9.08 8.60
C THR A 42 -7.45 8.00 9.14
N ASN A 43 -7.71 7.55 10.37
CA ASN A 43 -7.12 6.36 10.93
C ASN A 43 -8.25 5.55 11.58
N LEU A 44 -8.77 4.56 10.86
CA LEU A 44 -9.88 3.71 11.29
C LEU A 44 -9.48 2.25 11.11
N GLU A 45 -9.50 1.48 12.19
CA GLU A 45 -9.30 0.02 12.17
C GLU A 45 -8.02 -0.42 11.43
N GLY A 46 -6.95 0.39 11.59
CA GLY A 46 -5.65 0.18 10.95
C GLY A 46 -5.59 0.43 9.45
N LEU A 47 -6.66 0.99 8.87
CA LEU A 47 -6.63 1.69 7.59
C LEU A 47 -6.31 3.16 7.85
N GLU A 48 -5.14 3.57 7.40
CA GLU A 48 -4.66 4.95 7.53
C GLU A 48 -4.70 5.60 6.14
N SER A 49 -5.34 6.76 6.02
CA SER A 49 -5.43 7.47 4.73
C SER A 49 -5.26 8.98 4.86
N TYR A 50 -4.68 9.57 3.82
CA TYR A 50 -4.37 10.99 3.72
C TYR A 50 -4.83 11.50 2.35
N SER A 51 -5.72 12.48 2.35
CA SER A 51 -6.32 12.99 1.12
C SER A 51 -5.90 14.43 0.83
N TYR A 52 -5.40 14.65 -0.38
CA TYR A 52 -4.87 15.91 -0.88
C TYR A 52 -5.69 16.42 -2.05
N ALA A 53 -6.00 17.70 -2.05
CA ALA A 53 -6.59 18.37 -3.21
C ALA A 53 -5.46 18.83 -4.13
N THR A 54 -5.48 18.41 -5.40
CA THR A 54 -4.38 18.65 -6.34
C THR A 54 -4.80 18.87 -7.79
N ASN A 55 -3.94 19.55 -8.55
CA ASN A 55 -4.04 19.71 -10.00
C ASN A 55 -3.00 18.88 -10.76
N LEU A 56 -2.16 18.14 -10.03
CA LEU A 56 -1.13 17.30 -10.63
C LEU A 56 -1.77 16.07 -11.26
N GLU A 57 -1.30 15.69 -12.45
CA GLU A 57 -1.70 14.44 -13.10
C GLU A 57 -1.12 13.23 -12.35
N PHE A 58 -1.76 12.06 -12.48
CA PHE A 58 -1.39 10.86 -11.74
C PHE A 58 0.09 10.48 -11.92
N ALA A 59 0.61 10.59 -13.14
CA ALA A 59 2.00 10.26 -13.43
C ALA A 59 2.99 11.14 -12.67
N GLU A 60 2.68 12.43 -12.49
CA GLU A 60 3.51 13.35 -11.72
C GLU A 60 3.41 13.07 -10.22
N LEU A 61 2.20 12.79 -9.72
CA LEU A 61 2.00 12.38 -8.32
C LEU A 61 2.77 11.10 -8.01
N LYS A 62 2.63 10.06 -8.85
CA LYS A 62 3.32 8.78 -8.68
C LYS A 62 4.84 8.96 -8.65
N LYS A 63 5.38 9.81 -9.54
CA LYS A 63 6.80 10.12 -9.56
C LYS A 63 7.25 10.81 -8.26
N LYS A 64 6.61 11.92 -7.88
CA LYS A 64 6.94 12.66 -6.65
C LYS A 64 6.81 11.77 -5.41
N PHE A 65 5.78 10.94 -5.37
CA PHE A 65 5.54 10.03 -4.26
C PHE A 65 6.56 8.91 -4.17
N GLY A 66 6.97 8.33 -5.31
CA GLY A 66 8.06 7.35 -5.33
C GLY A 66 9.40 7.94 -4.90
N GLU A 67 9.71 9.17 -5.30
CA GLU A 67 10.88 9.92 -4.83
C GLU A 67 10.83 10.17 -3.32
N TYR A 68 9.64 10.51 -2.79
CA TYR A 68 9.41 10.74 -1.37
C TYR A 68 9.57 9.47 -0.53
N LEU A 69 8.99 8.35 -0.97
CA LEU A 69 9.09 7.06 -0.29
C LEU A 69 10.53 6.52 -0.30
N GLY A 70 11.27 6.79 -1.36
CA GLY A 70 12.63 6.34 -1.56
C GLY A 70 12.74 5.05 -2.39
N LYS A 71 13.96 4.77 -2.83
CA LYS A 71 14.29 3.71 -3.82
C LYS A 71 13.90 2.28 -3.43
N ASP A 72 13.70 2.02 -2.14
CA ASP A 72 13.42 0.69 -1.60
C ASP A 72 11.93 0.34 -1.69
N TRP A 73 11.07 1.33 -1.96
CA TRP A 73 9.66 1.14 -2.27
C TRP A 73 9.46 0.89 -3.76
N LYS A 74 8.89 -0.27 -4.09
CA LYS A 74 8.67 -0.71 -5.47
C LYS A 74 7.18 -0.85 -5.76
N VAL A 75 6.81 -0.48 -6.98
CA VAL A 75 5.46 -0.71 -7.49
C VAL A 75 5.39 -2.12 -8.06
N ASP A 76 4.31 -2.83 -7.74
CA ASP A 76 4.00 -4.10 -8.38
C ASP A 76 3.29 -3.85 -9.72
N PRO A 77 3.92 -4.15 -10.87
CA PRO A 77 3.34 -3.89 -12.18
C PRO A 77 2.14 -4.79 -12.50
N GLU A 78 2.04 -5.98 -11.90
CA GLU A 78 0.90 -6.89 -12.10
C GLU A 78 -0.35 -6.35 -11.41
N ILE A 79 -0.20 -5.85 -10.19
CA ILE A 79 -1.29 -5.20 -9.45
C ILE A 79 -1.72 -3.91 -10.13
N GLU A 80 -0.77 -3.10 -10.63
CA GLU A 80 -1.08 -1.88 -11.36
C GLU A 80 -1.92 -2.18 -12.62
N LYS A 81 -1.52 -3.21 -13.38
CA LYS A 81 -2.25 -3.68 -14.56
C LYS A 81 -3.65 -4.20 -14.19
N ALA A 82 -3.76 -5.08 -13.20
CA ALA A 82 -5.04 -5.63 -12.76
C ALA A 82 -6.00 -4.55 -12.26
N THR A 83 -5.49 -3.54 -11.54
CA THR A 83 -6.31 -2.42 -11.07
C THR A 83 -6.78 -1.58 -12.25
N LYS A 84 -5.91 -1.28 -13.22
CA LYS A 84 -6.30 -0.56 -14.43
C LYS A 84 -7.43 -1.28 -15.19
N GLU A 85 -7.30 -2.58 -15.41
CA GLU A 85 -8.33 -3.39 -16.08
C GLU A 85 -9.65 -3.43 -15.29
N ALA A 86 -9.59 -3.40 -13.95
CA ALA A 86 -10.77 -3.33 -13.10
C ALA A 86 -11.44 -1.94 -13.13
N MET A 87 -10.65 -0.87 -13.25
CA MET A 87 -11.15 0.50 -13.40
C MET A 87 -11.82 0.72 -14.75
N GLU A 88 -11.28 0.21 -15.85
CA GLU A 88 -11.93 0.36 -17.16
C GLU A 88 -13.32 -0.31 -17.22
N LYS A 89 -13.58 -1.29 -16.34
CA LYS A 89 -14.87 -2.01 -16.25
C LYS A 89 -15.89 -1.33 -15.35
N ARG A 90 -15.45 -0.47 -14.44
CA ARG A 90 -16.32 0.21 -13.47
C ARG A 90 -16.18 1.68 -13.77
N ASP A 91 -17.26 2.35 -14.21
CA ASP A 91 -17.32 3.79 -14.53
C ASP A 91 -17.01 4.68 -13.30
N LEU A 92 -15.81 4.51 -12.77
CA LEU A 92 -15.25 5.16 -11.61
C LEU A 92 -14.41 6.29 -12.16
N ALA A 93 -14.61 7.48 -11.62
CA ALA A 93 -13.83 8.67 -11.94
C ALA A 93 -12.39 8.59 -11.38
N MET A 94 -11.72 7.44 -11.53
CA MET A 94 -10.36 7.19 -11.05
C MET A 94 -9.37 7.43 -12.19
N GLU A 95 -8.41 8.33 -11.98
CA GLU A 95 -7.38 8.69 -12.98
C GLU A 95 -6.15 7.78 -12.87
N GLY A 96 -5.94 7.19 -11.69
CA GLY A 96 -4.88 6.20 -11.51
C GLY A 96 -4.82 5.61 -10.11
N ASN A 97 -4.12 4.48 -10.01
CA ASN A 97 -3.80 3.81 -8.76
C ASN A 97 -2.41 3.17 -8.87
N SER A 98 -1.67 3.16 -7.76
CA SER A 98 -0.40 2.47 -7.63
C SER A 98 -0.24 1.95 -6.22
N LEU A 99 0.39 0.79 -6.09
CA LEU A 99 0.60 0.13 -4.81
C LEU A 99 2.09 -0.12 -4.63
N PHE A 100 2.64 0.47 -3.57
CA PHE A 100 4.06 0.44 -3.24
C PHE A 100 4.29 -0.58 -2.13
N SER A 101 5.31 -1.40 -2.28
CA SER A 101 5.75 -2.39 -1.30
C SER A 101 7.23 -2.23 -1.01
N ASN A 102 7.66 -2.58 0.20
CA ASN A 102 9.05 -2.55 0.60
C ASN A 102 9.38 -3.81 1.41
N PRO A 103 10.40 -4.60 1.03
CA PRO A 103 10.77 -5.82 1.76
C PRO A 103 11.26 -5.56 3.19
N GLU A 104 11.71 -4.35 3.53
CA GLU A 104 11.99 -3.96 4.93
C GLU A 104 10.72 -3.85 5.78
N PHE A 105 9.55 -3.76 5.15
CA PHE A 105 8.23 -3.64 5.79
C PHE A 105 7.28 -4.74 5.27
N PRO A 106 7.54 -6.02 5.59
CA PRO A 106 6.66 -7.11 5.15
C PRO A 106 5.25 -6.88 5.69
N GLY A 107 4.24 -7.14 4.86
CA GLY A 107 2.83 -6.93 5.21
C GLY A 107 2.37 -5.47 5.21
N VAL A 108 3.22 -4.51 4.84
CA VAL A 108 2.82 -3.11 4.66
C VAL A 108 2.86 -2.74 3.19
N GLN A 109 1.76 -2.18 2.71
CA GLN A 109 1.64 -1.63 1.37
C GLN A 109 1.12 -0.19 1.46
N ILE A 110 1.62 0.67 0.58
CA ILE A 110 1.20 2.06 0.52
C ILE A 110 0.55 2.30 -0.83
N GLY A 111 -0.74 2.57 -0.84
CA GLY A 111 -1.52 2.91 -2.03
C GLY A 111 -1.46 4.40 -2.32
N LEU A 112 -1.36 4.76 -3.60
CA LEU A 112 -1.60 6.09 -4.13
C LEU A 112 -2.73 5.99 -5.15
N THR A 113 -3.86 6.59 -4.85
CA THR A 113 -5.04 6.63 -5.73
C THR A 113 -5.36 8.06 -6.10
N GLN A 114 -5.74 8.33 -7.34
CA GLN A 114 -6.25 9.64 -7.75
C GLN A 114 -7.65 9.49 -8.34
N ILE A 115 -8.55 10.36 -7.90
CA ILE A 115 -9.90 10.48 -8.45
C ILE A 115 -10.11 11.89 -9.00
N LYS A 116 -10.85 11.98 -10.10
CA LYS A 116 -11.35 13.22 -10.69
C LYS A 116 -12.54 13.69 -9.89
N MET A 117 -12.28 14.66 -9.03
CA MET A 117 -13.27 15.29 -8.17
C MET A 117 -12.79 16.71 -7.92
N GLU A 118 -13.64 17.68 -8.25
CA GLU A 118 -13.32 19.08 -7.98
C GLU A 118 -13.49 19.38 -6.49
N LEU A 119 -12.42 19.82 -5.86
CA LEU A 119 -12.40 20.17 -4.44
C LEU A 119 -11.50 21.38 -4.23
N GLU A 120 -12.04 22.44 -3.61
CA GLU A 120 -11.29 23.67 -3.29
C GLU A 120 -10.55 24.30 -4.50
N GLY A 121 -11.16 24.24 -5.69
CA GLY A 121 -10.58 24.77 -6.94
C GLY A 121 -9.47 23.90 -7.55
N LYS A 122 -9.30 22.67 -7.04
CA LYS A 122 -8.41 21.64 -7.59
C LYS A 122 -9.23 20.59 -8.34
N LYS A 123 -8.69 20.03 -9.41
CA LYS A 123 -9.39 19.08 -10.30
C LYS A 123 -9.43 17.65 -9.78
N PHE A 124 -8.51 17.30 -8.88
CA PHE A 124 -8.31 15.94 -8.43
C PHE A 124 -8.21 15.86 -6.92
N VAL A 125 -8.59 14.70 -6.41
CA VAL A 125 -8.27 14.25 -5.05
C VAL A 125 -7.27 13.12 -5.17
N ALA A 126 -6.11 13.27 -4.54
CA ALA A 126 -5.13 12.20 -4.37
C ALA A 126 -5.27 11.63 -2.95
N SER A 127 -5.40 10.31 -2.83
CA SER A 127 -5.45 9.59 -1.57
C SER A 127 -4.23 8.71 -1.43
N VAL A 128 -3.48 8.88 -0.35
CA VAL A 128 -2.43 7.97 0.09
C VAL A 128 -3.00 7.09 1.19
N THR A 129 -2.86 5.78 1.07
CA THR A 129 -3.44 4.82 2.02
C THR A 129 -2.39 3.82 2.49
N VAL A 130 -2.30 3.57 3.80
CA VAL A 130 -1.51 2.47 4.36
C VAL A 130 -2.40 1.26 4.54
N ILE A 131 -1.99 0.15 3.95
CA ILE A 131 -2.62 -1.15 4.04
C ILE A 131 -1.66 -2.04 4.83
N ARG A 132 -2.09 -2.50 6.00
CA ARG A 132 -1.32 -3.42 6.85
C ARG A 132 -2.01 -4.78 6.85
N ASP A 133 -1.25 -5.84 6.67
CA ASP A 133 -1.76 -7.21 6.80
C ASP A 133 -2.26 -7.43 8.23
N ARG A 134 -3.39 -8.13 8.34
CA ARG A 134 -4.15 -8.29 9.59
C ARG A 134 -3.37 -9.00 10.72
N ALA A 135 -2.20 -9.58 10.43
CA ALA A 135 -1.36 -10.31 11.39
C ALA A 135 -0.70 -9.41 12.44
N ASP A 136 -0.40 -8.14 12.11
CA ASP A 136 0.26 -7.20 13.04
C ASP A 136 -0.74 -6.35 13.85
N GLN A 137 -2.04 -6.48 13.55
CA GLN A 137 -3.10 -5.88 14.35
C GLN A 137 -3.44 -6.84 15.50
N GLY A 138 -2.82 -6.62 16.66
CA GLY A 138 -3.08 -7.40 17.87
C GLY A 138 -4.58 -7.57 18.16
N GLY A 139 -5.05 -8.80 17.92
CA GLY A 139 -6.28 -9.44 18.37
C GLY A 139 -7.51 -8.58 18.69
N ALA A 140 -8.50 -8.61 17.80
CA ALA A 140 -9.92 -8.78 18.18
C ALA A 140 -10.72 -9.26 16.95
N ASP A 141 -11.28 -10.46 17.08
CA ASP A 141 -12.44 -11.02 16.36
C ASP A 141 -12.58 -10.72 14.86
N GLN A 142 -12.07 -11.65 14.05
CA GLN A 142 -12.69 -11.94 12.75
C GLN A 142 -14.18 -12.22 12.97
N PRO A 143 -15.12 -11.56 12.26
CA PRO A 143 -16.37 -12.24 12.00
C PRO A 143 -16.04 -13.46 11.15
N ALA A 144 -16.37 -14.64 11.68
CA ALA A 144 -16.28 -15.90 10.97
C ALA A 144 -16.84 -15.73 9.56
N ALA A 145 -16.09 -16.21 8.56
CA ALA A 145 -16.57 -16.28 7.19
C ALA A 145 -18.00 -16.85 7.20
N ALA A 146 -18.93 -16.10 6.60
CA ALA A 146 -20.28 -16.58 6.39
C ALA A 146 -20.17 -17.97 5.72
N PRO A 147 -20.85 -19.01 6.26
CA PRO A 147 -20.72 -20.36 5.73
C PRO A 147 -21.10 -20.37 4.24
N GLU A 148 -20.23 -20.97 3.43
CA GLU A 148 -20.50 -21.24 2.02
C GLU A 148 -21.86 -21.92 1.88
N SER A 149 -22.82 -21.22 1.27
CA SER A 149 -24.08 -21.82 0.85
C SER A 149 -23.77 -22.82 -0.28
N LYS A 150 -23.70 -24.09 0.11
CA LYS A 150 -23.90 -25.28 -0.75
C LYS A 150 -24.98 -24.99 -1.81
N PRO A 151 -24.80 -25.38 -3.09
CA PRO A 151 -25.95 -25.53 -3.96
C PRO A 151 -26.70 -26.79 -3.51
N GLU A 152 -27.82 -26.59 -2.81
CA GLU A 152 -28.84 -27.62 -2.63
C GLU A 152 -29.37 -28.00 -4.02
N GLY A 153 -29.18 -29.27 -4.37
CA GLY A 153 -29.83 -29.88 -5.51
C GLY A 153 -31.34 -29.78 -5.35
N ASN A 154 -32.00 -29.24 -6.36
CA ASN A 154 -33.44 -29.43 -6.51
C ASN A 154 -33.65 -30.39 -7.68
N GLU A 155 -33.93 -31.63 -7.32
CA GLU A 155 -34.51 -32.62 -8.19
C GLU A 155 -35.84 -32.09 -8.73
N ASN A 156 -36.06 -32.20 -10.04
CA ASN A 156 -37.41 -32.41 -10.54
C ASN A 156 -37.37 -33.34 -11.76
N PRO A 157 -38.40 -34.19 -11.94
CA PRO A 157 -38.25 -35.51 -12.53
C PRO A 157 -38.38 -35.55 -14.05
N LYS A 158 -37.62 -36.49 -14.63
CA LYS A 158 -37.90 -37.36 -15.78
C LYS A 158 -39.14 -37.02 -16.62
N THR A 159 -38.90 -36.56 -17.85
CA THR A 159 -39.81 -36.87 -18.98
C THR A 159 -39.00 -37.44 -20.14
N GLU A 160 -39.10 -38.75 -20.25
CA GLU A 160 -38.64 -39.59 -21.34
C GLU A 160 -39.48 -39.28 -22.59
N SER A 161 -38.91 -38.61 -23.60
CA SER A 161 -39.55 -38.48 -24.92
C SER A 161 -38.88 -39.44 -25.88
N LYS A 162 -39.46 -40.65 -25.95
CA LYS A 162 -39.12 -41.72 -26.87
C LYS A 162 -39.67 -41.38 -28.26
N ALA A 163 -38.81 -41.47 -29.25
CA ALA A 163 -39.09 -41.33 -30.68
C ALA A 163 -40.30 -42.14 -31.17
N ARG A 164 -41.02 -41.65 -32.20
CA ARG A 164 -41.28 -42.41 -33.43
C ARG A 164 -41.89 -41.57 -34.56
N SER A 165 -41.40 -41.82 -35.77
CA SER A 165 -41.95 -41.49 -37.08
C SER A 165 -43.45 -41.74 -37.22
N GLN A 166 -44.14 -40.89 -37.99
CA GLN A 166 -44.58 -41.18 -39.37
C GLN A 166 -44.72 -39.88 -40.15
#